data_AF-A0A6C0KFG5-F1
#
_entry.id   AF-A0A6C0KFG5-F1
#
_cell.length_a   1.000
_cell.length_b   1.000
_cell.length_c   1.000
_cell.angle_alpha   90.00
_cell.angle_beta   90.00
_cell.angle_gamma   90.00
#
_symmetry.space_group_name_H-M   'P 1'
#
loop_
_entity.id
_entity.type
_entity.pdbx_description
1 polymer ?
#
loop_
_entity_poly.entity_id
_entity_poly.type
_entity_poly.pdbx_seq_one_letter_code
_entity_poly.pdbx_strand_id
1 'polypeptide(L)'
;MVKRITKQSDGSYHVKGKKFPVLEGSRAQVHHGTAYKTSGGLTKLNLMKNKSGRIVSLKKHKTAKKDRRLVKAGYCTRKGHFGAIKCKTLKKRRSTRGYRKGTPSKTHPGRLDFTTKKGDKVFHRKGHYVRKSRKPYMK
;
A
#
# COMPACT_ATOMS: atom_id res chain seq x y z
N MET A 1 12.16 25.67 -21.87
CA MET A 1 12.79 24.76 -22.87
C MET A 1 13.86 23.94 -22.15
N VAL A 2 13.84 22.60 -22.24
CA VAL A 2 14.84 21.76 -21.53
C VAL A 2 16.11 21.67 -22.37
N LYS A 3 17.28 21.85 -21.78
CA LYS A 3 18.57 21.73 -22.48
C LYS A 3 18.74 20.31 -23.05
N ARG A 4 19.00 20.21 -24.36
CA ARG A 4 19.27 18.93 -25.03
C ARG A 4 20.60 18.36 -24.52
N ILE A 5 20.62 17.07 -24.20
CA ILE A 5 21.85 16.37 -23.82
C ILE A 5 22.60 16.03 -25.11
N THR A 6 23.79 16.59 -25.29
CA THR A 6 24.68 16.34 -26.43
C THR A 6 25.92 15.56 -25.98
N LYS A 7 26.59 14.89 -26.92
CA LYS A 7 27.91 14.31 -26.66
C LYS A 7 28.93 15.42 -26.42
N GLN A 8 29.89 15.16 -25.54
CA GLN A 8 31.06 16.02 -25.35
C GLN A 8 32.22 15.56 -26.26
N SER A 9 33.34 16.28 -26.20
CA SER A 9 34.53 16.02 -27.02
C SER A 9 35.15 14.63 -26.78
N ASP A 10 34.92 14.05 -25.61
CA ASP A 10 35.34 12.69 -25.24
C ASP A 10 34.49 11.57 -25.86
N GLY A 11 33.45 11.93 -26.64
CA GLY A 11 32.54 11.00 -27.28
C GLY A 11 31.49 10.37 -26.36
N SER A 12 31.46 10.74 -25.07
CA SER A 12 30.50 10.22 -24.09
C SER A 12 29.44 11.26 -23.70
N TYR A 13 28.41 10.78 -23.00
CA TYR A 13 27.38 11.61 -22.41
C TYR A 13 27.62 11.76 -20.91
N HIS A 14 27.79 12.99 -20.44
CA HIS A 14 27.91 13.31 -19.03
C HIS A 14 26.58 13.81 -18.47
N VAL A 15 25.96 13.00 -17.59
CA VAL A 15 24.67 13.34 -16.99
C VAL A 15 24.71 13.09 -15.50
N LYS A 16 24.45 14.15 -14.71
CA LYS A 16 24.43 14.10 -13.23
C LYS A 16 25.72 13.49 -12.64
N GLY A 17 26.88 13.88 -13.18
CA GLY A 17 28.19 13.44 -12.71
C GLY A 17 28.57 12.00 -13.11
N LYS A 18 27.83 11.35 -14.00
CA LYS A 18 28.14 10.01 -14.52
C LYS A 18 28.36 10.05 -16.03
N LYS A 19 29.34 9.28 -16.51
CA LYS A 19 29.61 9.11 -17.95
C LYS A 19 28.82 7.91 -18.49
N PHE A 20 28.27 8.06 -19.67
CA PHE A 20 27.57 7.00 -20.39
C PHE A 20 28.03 6.99 -21.85
N PRO A 21 28.40 5.83 -22.42
CA PRO A 21 28.72 5.75 -23.85
C PRO A 21 27.48 6.00 -24.73
N VAL A 22 26.30 5.62 -24.25
CA VAL A 22 25.04 5.76 -24.99
C VAL A 22 24.02 6.55 -24.17
N LEU A 23 23.30 7.47 -24.80
CA LEU A 23 22.26 8.25 -24.13
C LEU A 23 20.99 7.42 -23.92
N GLU A 24 20.53 6.76 -24.99
CA GLU A 24 19.29 5.98 -25.02
C GLU A 24 19.57 4.53 -25.36
N GLY A 25 19.07 3.61 -24.55
CA GLY A 25 19.31 2.17 -24.75
C GLY A 25 18.20 1.28 -24.23
N SER A 26 18.48 -0.03 -24.21
CA SER A 26 17.57 -1.02 -23.66
C SER A 26 17.47 -0.92 -22.13
N ARG A 27 16.41 -1.48 -21.54
CA ARG A 27 16.28 -1.54 -20.06
C ARG A 27 17.46 -2.25 -19.40
N ALA A 28 18.02 -3.27 -20.06
CA ALA A 28 19.20 -3.98 -19.59
C ALA A 28 20.41 -3.05 -19.57
N GLN A 29 20.70 -2.37 -20.68
CA GLN A 29 21.81 -1.42 -20.79
C GLN A 29 21.74 -0.31 -19.72
N VAL A 30 20.55 0.25 -19.50
CA VAL A 30 20.34 1.27 -18.45
C VAL A 30 20.57 0.70 -17.04
N HIS A 31 20.11 -0.53 -16.79
CA HIS A 31 20.30 -1.17 -15.49
C HIS A 31 21.77 -1.52 -15.23
N HIS A 32 22.51 -1.95 -16.25
CA HIS A 32 23.95 -2.23 -16.15
C HIS A 32 24.80 -0.96 -16.13
N GLY A 33 24.28 0.17 -16.61
CA GLY A 33 24.96 1.48 -16.57
C GLY A 33 25.68 1.85 -17.87
N THR A 34 25.42 1.13 -18.97
CA THR A 34 25.95 1.48 -20.30
C THR A 34 25.13 2.56 -21.00
N ALA A 35 23.85 2.69 -20.65
CA ALA A 35 22.98 3.75 -21.15
C ALA A 35 22.41 4.62 -20.02
N TYR A 36 22.18 5.91 -20.29
CA TYR A 36 21.60 6.81 -19.29
C TYR A 36 20.11 6.55 -19.04
N LYS A 37 19.33 6.46 -20.12
CA LYS A 37 17.87 6.29 -20.07
C LYS A 37 17.38 5.33 -21.16
N THR A 38 16.17 4.82 -21.02
CA THR A 38 15.48 4.12 -22.12
C THR A 38 14.89 5.12 -23.11
N SER A 39 14.47 4.66 -24.29
CA SER A 39 13.65 5.45 -25.22
C SER A 39 12.44 6.12 -24.54
N GLY A 40 11.77 5.43 -23.61
CA GLY A 40 10.68 5.97 -22.80
C GLY A 40 11.09 6.81 -21.58
N GLY A 41 12.35 7.27 -21.48
CA GLY A 41 12.82 8.16 -20.41
C GLY A 41 13.05 7.51 -19.04
N LEU A 42 13.03 6.18 -18.93
CA LEU A 42 13.31 5.50 -17.66
C LEU A 42 14.81 5.45 -17.38
N THR A 43 15.22 5.97 -16.23
CA THR A 43 16.59 5.85 -15.70
C THR A 43 16.73 4.61 -14.83
N LYS A 44 17.96 4.28 -14.42
CA LYS A 44 18.27 3.12 -13.57
C LYS A 44 17.45 3.06 -12.29
N LEU A 45 17.19 4.19 -11.63
CA LEU A 45 16.37 4.27 -10.40
C LEU A 45 14.91 3.87 -10.61
N ASN A 46 14.40 4.05 -11.84
CA ASN A 46 13.03 3.71 -12.22
C ASN A 46 12.87 2.24 -12.62
N LEU A 47 13.95 1.47 -12.62
CA LEU A 47 14.00 0.06 -13.04
C LEU A 47 14.36 -0.84 -11.86
N MET A 48 13.90 -2.08 -11.91
CA MET A 48 14.31 -3.11 -10.95
C MET A 48 14.26 -4.50 -11.59
N LYS A 49 15.09 -5.42 -11.10
CA LYS A 49 15.04 -6.83 -11.48
C LYS A 49 13.94 -7.53 -10.67
N ASN A 50 13.01 -8.18 -11.36
CA ASN A 50 11.97 -8.98 -10.69
C ASN A 50 12.50 -10.39 -10.34
N LYS A 51 11.70 -11.17 -9.60
CA LYS A 51 12.05 -12.55 -9.23
C LYS A 51 12.29 -13.48 -10.42
N SER A 52 11.72 -13.17 -11.59
CA SER A 52 11.91 -13.91 -12.84
C SER A 52 13.14 -13.41 -13.62
N GLY A 53 13.98 -12.58 -13.04
CA GLY A 53 15.19 -12.04 -13.64
C GLY A 53 14.98 -10.91 -14.67
N ARG A 54 13.75 -10.53 -14.98
CA ARG A 54 13.43 -9.48 -15.94
C ARG A 54 13.56 -8.09 -15.32
N ILE A 55 14.10 -7.14 -16.08
CA ILE A 55 14.19 -5.73 -15.66
C ILE A 55 12.90 -5.00 -16.04
N VAL A 56 12.14 -4.60 -15.02
CA VAL A 56 10.82 -3.99 -15.16
C VAL A 56 10.79 -2.58 -14.58
N SER A 57 9.78 -1.79 -14.95
CA SER A 57 9.54 -0.48 -14.32
C SER A 57 9.10 -0.64 -12.87
N LEU A 58 9.78 0.05 -11.96
CA LEU A 58 9.45 0.11 -10.53
C LEU A 58 8.02 0.59 -10.30
N LYS A 59 7.57 1.61 -11.05
CA LYS A 59 6.21 2.15 -10.96
C LYS A 59 5.17 1.07 -11.27
N LYS A 60 5.35 0.34 -12.38
CA LYS A 60 4.42 -0.73 -12.80
C LYS A 60 4.40 -1.88 -11.81
N HIS A 61 5.56 -2.28 -11.27
CA HIS A 61 5.64 -3.31 -10.23
C HIS A 61 4.89 -2.90 -8.95
N LYS A 62 5.09 -1.67 -8.47
CA LYS A 62 4.37 -1.12 -7.30
C LYS A 62 2.86 -1.04 -7.54
N THR A 63 2.41 -0.54 -8.68
CA THR A 63 0.98 -0.44 -9.01
C THR A 63 0.33 -1.82 -9.12
N ALA A 64 0.99 -2.80 -9.74
CA ALA A 64 0.44 -4.15 -9.87
C ALA A 64 0.20 -4.79 -8.49
N LYS A 65 1.13 -4.61 -7.54
CA LYS A 65 1.00 -5.08 -6.15
C LYS A 65 -0.14 -4.40 -5.38
N LYS A 66 -0.43 -3.12 -5.67
CA LYS A 66 -1.53 -2.38 -5.04
C LYS A 66 -2.88 -2.76 -5.66
N ASP A 67 -2.93 -2.85 -6.98
CA ASP A 67 -4.16 -3.05 -7.74
C ASP A 67 -4.76 -4.42 -7.47
N ARG A 68 -3.96 -5.49 -7.47
CA ARG A 68 -4.41 -6.89 -7.26
C ARG A 68 -5.72 -7.20 -8.01
N ARG A 69 -5.80 -6.81 -9.29
CA ARG A 69 -7.06 -6.78 -10.07
C ARG A 69 -7.77 -8.12 -10.11
N LEU A 70 -7.03 -9.21 -10.35
CA LEU A 70 -7.60 -10.56 -10.38
C LEU A 70 -8.20 -10.96 -9.03
N VAL A 71 -7.46 -10.74 -7.93
CA VAL A 71 -7.95 -11.01 -6.57
C VAL A 71 -9.19 -10.17 -6.25
N LYS A 72 -9.20 -8.89 -6.64
CA LYS A 72 -10.37 -8.01 -6.46
C LYS A 72 -11.57 -8.43 -7.32
N ALA A 73 -11.33 -8.97 -8.51
CA ALA A 73 -12.35 -9.57 -9.36
C ALA A 73 -12.81 -10.97 -8.88
N GLY A 74 -12.23 -11.47 -7.78
CA GLY A 74 -12.61 -12.73 -7.16
C GLY A 74 -11.83 -13.95 -7.66
N TYR A 75 -10.75 -13.79 -8.42
CA TYR A 75 -9.92 -14.90 -8.87
C TYR A 75 -8.78 -15.19 -7.90
N CYS A 76 -8.54 -16.47 -7.59
CA CYS A 76 -7.38 -16.89 -6.80
C CYS A 76 -6.69 -18.11 -7.39
N THR A 77 -5.52 -18.45 -6.83
CA THR A 77 -4.67 -19.55 -7.30
C THR A 77 -4.62 -20.64 -6.23
N ARG A 78 -4.80 -21.90 -6.61
CA ARG A 78 -4.68 -23.07 -5.72
C ARG A 78 -3.58 -23.99 -6.23
N LYS A 79 -2.67 -24.41 -5.35
CA LYS A 79 -1.57 -25.33 -5.71
C LYS A 79 -2.17 -26.63 -6.27
N GLY A 80 -1.60 -27.12 -7.38
CA GLY A 80 -2.05 -28.35 -8.05
C GLY A 80 -3.29 -28.20 -8.94
N HIS A 81 -3.87 -27.00 -9.07
CA HIS A 81 -5.00 -26.75 -9.96
C HIS A 81 -4.62 -25.74 -11.04
N PHE A 82 -4.70 -26.17 -12.30
CA PHE A 82 -4.44 -25.34 -13.46
C PHE A 82 -5.73 -24.63 -13.92
N GLY A 83 -5.64 -23.42 -14.47
CA GLY A 83 -6.79 -22.64 -14.94
C GLY A 83 -7.35 -21.60 -13.95
N ALA A 84 -8.43 -20.92 -14.34
CA ALA A 84 -9.04 -19.83 -13.59
C ALA A 84 -9.98 -20.34 -12.50
N ILE A 85 -9.69 -20.00 -11.23
CA ILE A 85 -10.52 -20.37 -10.09
C ILE A 85 -11.17 -19.11 -9.54
N LYS A 86 -12.51 -19.06 -9.58
CA LYS A 86 -13.30 -18.00 -8.95
C LYS A 86 -13.52 -18.36 -7.48
N CYS A 87 -12.92 -17.59 -6.60
CA CYS A 87 -12.92 -17.81 -5.18
C CYS A 87 -14.07 -17.00 -4.57
N LYS A 88 -14.68 -17.54 -3.49
CA LYS A 88 -15.76 -16.84 -2.79
C LYS A 88 -15.26 -15.44 -2.41
N THR A 89 -16.04 -14.42 -2.75
CA THR A 89 -15.69 -13.02 -2.48
C THR A 89 -15.30 -12.87 -1.02
N LEU A 90 -14.10 -12.36 -0.75
CA LEU A 90 -13.70 -11.93 0.58
C LEU A 90 -14.67 -10.83 1.00
N LYS A 91 -15.76 -11.18 1.70
CA LYS A 91 -16.66 -10.22 2.33
C LYS A 91 -15.77 -9.40 3.25
N LYS A 92 -15.45 -8.17 2.82
CA LYS A 92 -14.72 -7.22 3.64
C LYS A 92 -15.60 -6.98 4.85
N ARG A 93 -15.31 -7.64 5.98
CA ARG A 93 -16.05 -7.40 7.22
C ARG A 93 -15.91 -5.90 7.46
N ARG A 94 -17.02 -5.16 7.34
CA ARG A 94 -17.04 -3.75 7.75
C ARG A 94 -16.61 -3.81 9.22
N SER A 95 -15.41 -3.33 9.53
CA SER A 95 -15.06 -3.08 10.91
C SER A 95 -16.08 -2.04 11.36
N THR A 96 -17.03 -2.44 12.20
CA THR A 96 -17.81 -1.49 12.96
C THR A 96 -16.79 -0.58 13.62
N ARG A 97 -16.92 0.74 13.41
CA ARG A 97 -16.03 1.73 14.01
C ARG A 97 -16.31 1.71 15.51
N GLY A 98 -15.74 0.73 16.21
CA GLY A 98 -15.78 0.65 17.66
C GLY A 98 -15.09 1.88 18.23
N TYR A 99 -15.64 2.41 19.32
CA TYR A 99 -15.07 3.53 20.06
C TYR A 99 -13.61 3.19 20.39
N ARG A 100 -12.68 4.06 19.95
CA ARG A 100 -11.26 3.90 20.30
C ARG A 100 -11.10 4.56 21.65
N LYS A 101 -10.61 3.83 22.66
CA LYS A 101 -10.37 4.37 24.00
C LYS A 101 -9.59 5.69 23.89
N GLY A 102 -10.12 6.76 24.49
CA GLY A 102 -9.55 8.11 24.41
C GLY A 102 -10.12 9.00 23.29
N THR A 103 -11.14 8.58 22.53
CA THR A 103 -11.86 9.48 21.60
C THR A 103 -12.85 10.39 22.35
N PRO A 104 -13.15 11.60 21.86
CA PRO A 104 -14.17 12.46 22.45
C PRO A 104 -15.52 11.75 22.55
N SER A 105 -16.14 11.84 23.73
CA SER A 105 -17.41 11.19 24.02
C SER A 105 -18.54 11.89 23.28
N LYS A 106 -19.33 11.11 22.55
CA LYS A 106 -20.50 11.62 21.82
C LYS A 106 -21.64 12.02 22.75
N THR A 107 -21.72 11.38 23.91
CA THR A 107 -22.82 11.60 24.87
C THR A 107 -22.47 12.65 25.92
N HIS A 108 -21.18 12.95 26.14
CA HIS A 108 -20.72 13.96 27.10
C HIS A 108 -19.65 14.87 26.47
N PRO A 109 -20.03 16.07 26.01
CA PRO A 109 -19.11 17.05 25.45
C PRO A 109 -17.94 17.35 26.40
N GLY A 110 -16.71 17.41 25.86
CA GLY A 110 -15.49 17.70 26.64
C GLY A 110 -14.88 16.52 27.39
N ARG A 111 -15.50 15.33 27.38
CA ARG A 111 -14.94 14.11 27.98
C ARG A 111 -14.39 13.16 26.93
N LEU A 112 -13.43 12.31 27.29
CA LEU A 112 -12.94 11.24 26.44
C LEU A 112 -13.58 9.90 26.86
N ASP A 113 -13.83 9.02 25.89
CA ASP A 113 -14.34 7.67 26.07
C ASP A 113 -13.23 6.79 26.67
N PHE A 114 -13.18 6.70 28.00
CA PHE A 114 -12.43 5.67 28.69
C PHE A 114 -13.38 4.52 29.00
N THR A 115 -13.02 3.28 28.67
CA THR A 115 -13.65 2.10 29.26
C THR A 115 -13.73 2.31 30.78
N THR A 116 -14.95 2.29 31.33
CA THR A 116 -15.31 2.46 32.75
C THR A 116 -14.29 1.80 33.68
N LYS A 117 -13.87 2.51 34.74
CA LYS A 117 -12.84 1.99 35.65
C LYS A 117 -13.40 0.78 36.42
N LYS A 118 -12.54 -0.18 36.76
CA LYS A 118 -12.90 -1.36 37.58
C LYS A 118 -13.43 -0.85 38.93
N GLY A 119 -14.74 -0.97 39.16
CA GLY A 119 -15.43 -0.40 40.34
C GLY A 119 -16.61 0.54 40.02
N ASP A 120 -16.81 0.94 38.75
CA ASP A 120 -18.00 1.68 38.35
C ASP A 120 -19.28 0.83 38.44
N LYS A 121 -20.41 1.45 38.84
CA LYS A 121 -21.72 0.80 39.11
C LYS A 121 -22.34 0.02 37.92
N VAL A 122 -21.69 -0.01 36.76
CA VAL A 122 -22.16 -0.63 35.51
C VAL A 122 -21.27 -1.81 35.07
N PHE A 123 -20.17 -2.09 35.78
CA PHE A 123 -19.22 -3.14 35.46
C PHE A 123 -19.21 -4.23 36.54
N HIS A 124 -19.57 -5.47 36.18
CA HIS A 124 -19.49 -6.59 37.10
C HIS A 124 -18.03 -7.00 37.34
N ARG A 125 -17.67 -7.42 38.56
CA ARG A 125 -16.28 -7.78 38.95
C ARG A 125 -15.63 -8.87 38.05
N LYS A 126 -16.45 -9.64 37.32
CA LYS A 126 -16.06 -10.69 36.35
C LYS A 126 -15.91 -10.23 34.88
N GLY A 127 -16.03 -8.92 34.57
CA GLY A 127 -15.67 -8.40 33.24
C GLY A 127 -16.80 -8.20 32.23
N HIS A 128 -18.07 -8.18 32.66
CA HIS A 128 -19.23 -7.97 31.78
C HIS A 128 -20.08 -6.75 32.21
N TYR A 129 -20.78 -6.15 31.24
CA TYR A 129 -21.69 -5.02 31.47
C TYR A 129 -23.02 -5.46 32.10
N VAL A 130 -23.47 -4.74 33.13
CA VAL A 130 -24.77 -5.00 33.78
C VAL A 130 -25.89 -4.29 33.01
N ARG A 131 -26.86 -5.03 32.45
CA ARG A 131 -28.08 -4.43 31.88
C ARG A 131 -28.98 -3.96 33.01
N LYS A 132 -29.13 -2.65 33.23
CA LYS A 132 -30.17 -2.11 34.11
C LYS A 132 -31.50 -2.06 33.34
N SER A 133 -32.50 -2.79 33.81
CA SER A 133 -33.89 -2.51 33.45
C SER A 133 -34.30 -1.19 34.13
N ARG A 134 -34.74 -0.21 33.35
CA ARG A 134 -35.28 1.04 33.89
C ARG A 134 -36.67 0.71 34.46
N LYS A 135 -36.82 0.68 35.78
CA LYS A 135 -38.16 0.85 36.38
C LYS A 135 -38.46 2.35 36.39
N PRO A 136 -39.63 2.80 35.88
CA PRO A 136 -39.98 4.21 35.90
C PRO A 136 -40.12 4.69 37.35
N TYR A 137 -39.71 5.93 37.58
CA TYR A 137 -39.86 6.61 38.87
C TYR A 137 -41.35 6.82 39.14
N MET A 138 -41.86 6.29 40.25
CA MET A 138 -43.17 6.66 40.78
C MET A 138 -42.97 7.84 41.74
N LYS A 139 -43.84 8.83 41.60
CA LYS A 139 -43.81 10.14 42.26
C LYS A 139 -43.81 10.02 43.79
#